data_AF-A0A8T5B5M2-F1
#
_entry.id   AF-A0A8T5B5M2-F1
#
_cell.length_a   1.000
_cell.length_b   1.000
_cell.length_c   1.000
_cell.angle_alpha   90.00
_cell.angle_beta   90.00
_cell.angle_gamma   90.00
#
_symmetry.space_group_name_H-M   'P 1'
#
loop_
_entity.id
_entity.type
_entity.pdbx_description
1 polymer ?
#
loop_
_entity_poly.entity_id
_entity_poly.type
_entity_poly.pdbx_seq_one_letter_code
_entity_poly.pdbx_strand_id
1 'polypeptide(L)'
;MVSGVPLVRPFLLRLRRRALRCRAWFKLEVEDRRFLDLVIATVERVRSLLLAGVLKPILGKLMKAMGGFQEWMEAVYGRVGYWMIVKGRYQALKLSQIAQGWENRLATDWAKDLGFIRYLAVMELNRSGFSS
;
A
#
# COMPACT_ATOMS: atom_id res chain seq x y z
N MET A 1 -7.62 12.61 7.67
CA MET A 1 -6.82 11.45 7.21
C MET A 1 -7.65 10.67 6.20
N VAL A 2 -7.40 10.86 4.90
CA VAL A 2 -8.16 10.18 3.84
C VAL A 2 -7.39 8.91 3.47
N SER A 3 -7.90 7.76 3.88
CA SER A 3 -7.56 6.41 3.41
C SER A 3 -6.06 6.08 3.27
N GLY A 4 -5.22 6.28 4.31
CA GLY A 4 -3.89 5.64 4.46
C GLY A 4 -2.88 5.70 3.29
N VAL A 5 -3.18 6.43 2.22
CA VAL A 5 -2.43 6.45 0.96
C VAL A 5 -1.87 7.86 0.83
N PRO A 6 -0.53 8.01 0.80
CA PRO A 6 0.07 9.33 0.72
C PRO A 6 -0.15 9.93 -0.68
N LEU A 7 -1.03 10.93 -0.78
CA LEU A 7 -1.27 11.71 -2.00
C LEU A 7 -0.13 12.72 -2.24
N VAL A 8 1.08 12.18 -2.44
CA VAL A 8 2.30 12.93 -2.73
C VAL A 8 2.76 12.66 -4.16
N ARG A 9 3.42 13.63 -4.79
CA ARG A 9 3.87 13.54 -6.18
C ARG A 9 4.72 12.30 -6.49
N PRO A 10 5.73 11.92 -5.67
CA PRO A 10 6.52 10.72 -5.93
C PRO A 10 5.68 9.44 -5.94
N PHE A 11 4.62 9.40 -5.12
CA PHE A 11 3.69 8.29 -5.06
C PHE A 11 2.86 8.20 -6.35
N LEU A 12 2.23 9.30 -6.75
CA LEU A 12 1.42 9.37 -7.97
C LEU A 12 2.24 9.05 -9.22
N LEU A 13 3.52 9.46 -9.27
CA LEU A 13 4.44 9.12 -10.35
C LEU A 13 4.76 7.62 -10.42
N ARG A 14 4.97 6.95 -9.27
CA ARG A 14 5.17 5.49 -9.25
C ARG A 14 3.93 4.77 -9.73
N LEU A 15 2.76 5.21 -9.27
CA LEU A 15 1.48 4.66 -9.66
C LEU A 15 1.23 4.81 -11.16
N ARG A 16 1.42 6.02 -11.72
CA ARG A 16 1.31 6.27 -13.16
C ARG A 16 2.22 5.36 -13.97
N ARG A 17 3.49 5.23 -13.57
CA ARG A 17 4.43 4.32 -14.23
C ARG A 17 3.95 2.87 -14.22
N ARG A 18 3.40 2.39 -13.10
CA ARG A 18 2.84 1.03 -13.03
C ARG A 18 1.62 0.89 -13.93
N ALA A 19 0.69 1.85 -13.87
CA ALA A 19 -0.54 1.86 -14.67
C ALA A 19 -0.25 1.86 -16.18
N LEU A 20 0.80 2.56 -16.62
CA LEU A 20 1.26 2.54 -18.01
C LEU A 20 1.77 1.14 -18.41
N ARG A 21 2.58 0.51 -17.56
CA ARG A 21 3.14 -0.83 -17.84
C ARG A 21 2.06 -1.92 -17.95
N CYS A 22 1.03 -1.88 -17.11
CA CYS A 22 -0.07 -2.84 -17.17
C CYS A 22 -1.23 -2.40 -18.10
N ARG A 23 -1.02 -1.35 -18.92
CA ARG A 23 -2.02 -0.73 -19.80
C ARG A 23 -3.30 -0.25 -19.11
N ALA A 24 -3.36 -0.27 -17.78
CA ALA A 24 -4.48 0.23 -16.98
C ALA A 24 -4.69 1.74 -17.15
N TRP A 25 -3.62 2.49 -17.44
CA TRP A 25 -3.71 3.92 -17.72
C TRP A 25 -4.67 4.22 -18.88
N PHE A 26 -4.67 3.39 -19.92
CA PHE A 26 -5.50 3.58 -21.11
C PHE A 26 -6.96 3.16 -20.92
N LYS A 27 -7.28 2.51 -19.79
CA LYS A 27 -8.65 2.18 -19.40
C LYS A 27 -9.37 3.33 -18.69
N LEU A 28 -8.63 4.39 -18.32
CA LEU A 28 -9.20 5.62 -17.77
C LEU A 28 -9.73 6.51 -18.91
N GLU A 29 -10.77 7.27 -18.58
CA GLU A 29 -11.29 8.33 -19.44
C GLU A 29 -10.18 9.38 -19.74
N VAL A 30 -10.32 10.09 -20.86
CA VAL A 30 -9.34 11.11 -21.27
C VAL A 30 -9.24 12.23 -20.22
N GLU A 31 -10.38 12.62 -19.65
CA GLU A 31 -10.50 13.66 -18.62
C GLU A 31 -9.80 13.24 -17.33
N ASP A 32 -10.08 12.03 -16.85
CA ASP A 32 -9.43 11.43 -15.68
C ASP A 32 -7.90 11.42 -15.81
N ARG A 33 -7.38 11.04 -16.99
CA ARG A 33 -5.95 11.05 -17.28
C ARG A 33 -5.36 12.45 -17.25
N ARG A 34 -6.00 13.40 -17.92
CA ARG A 34 -5.57 14.82 -17.95
C ARG A 34 -5.54 15.42 -16.55
N PHE A 35 -6.57 15.15 -15.75
CA PHE A 35 -6.65 15.61 -14.37
C PHE A 35 -5.51 15.03 -13.52
N LEU A 36 -5.27 13.72 -13.60
CA LEU A 36 -4.15 13.09 -12.90
C LEU A 36 -2.79 13.67 -13.33
N ASP A 37 -2.58 13.89 -14.62
CA ASP A 37 -1.35 14.48 -15.15
C ASP A 37 -1.15 15.90 -14.64
N LEU A 38 -2.21 16.72 -14.59
CA LEU A 38 -2.18 18.05 -14.00
C LEU A 38 -1.85 18.00 -12.51
N VAL A 39 -2.49 17.13 -11.73
CA VAL A 39 -2.19 16.97 -10.29
C VAL A 39 -0.73 16.57 -10.07
N ILE A 40 -0.21 15.63 -10.87
CA ILE A 40 1.19 15.20 -10.79
C ILE A 40 2.16 16.34 -11.15
N ALA A 41 1.80 17.19 -12.11
CA ALA A 41 2.63 18.31 -12.53
C ALA A 41 2.62 19.47 -11.52
N THR A 42 1.50 19.70 -10.84
CA THR A 42 1.25 20.93 -10.07
C THR A 42 1.35 20.75 -8.56
N VAL A 43 1.10 19.55 -8.03
CA VAL A 43 0.93 19.35 -6.59
C VAL A 43 1.99 18.41 -6.05
N GLU A 44 2.87 18.94 -5.20
CA GLU A 44 3.87 18.13 -4.48
C GLU A 44 3.21 17.23 -3.42
N ARG A 45 2.21 17.77 -2.72
CA ARG A 45 1.38 17.04 -1.75
C ARG A 45 -0.04 17.58 -1.74
N VAL A 46 -1.02 16.72 -1.95
CA VAL A 46 -2.44 17.07 -1.89
C VAL A 46 -2.81 17.32 -0.42
N ARG A 47 -2.94 18.59 -0.05
CA ARG A 47 -3.40 19.03 1.28
C ARG A 47 -4.90 19.33 1.30
N SER A 48 -5.47 19.70 0.16
CA SER A 48 -6.90 20.02 0.03
C SER A 48 -7.76 18.77 0.09
N LEU A 49 -8.75 18.76 0.98
CA LEU A 49 -9.74 17.69 1.09
C LEU A 49 -10.64 17.60 -0.14
N LEU A 50 -10.97 18.74 -0.77
CA LEU A 50 -11.76 18.77 -2.00
C LEU A 50 -11.00 18.10 -3.14
N LEU A 51 -9.72 18.47 -3.31
CA LEU A 51 -8.87 17.86 -4.32
C LEU A 51 -8.70 16.34 -4.07
N ALA A 52 -8.51 15.94 -2.82
CA ALA A 52 -8.47 14.53 -2.45
C ALA A 52 -9.79 13.82 -2.74
N GLY A 53 -10.93 14.49 -2.52
CA GLY A 53 -12.26 13.99 -2.81
C GLY A 53 -12.48 13.70 -4.30
N VAL A 54 -12.04 14.59 -5.18
CA VAL A 54 -12.10 14.41 -6.64
C VAL A 54 -11.09 13.37 -7.13
N LEU A 55 -9.89 13.34 -6.53
CA LEU A 55 -8.85 12.40 -6.94
C LEU A 55 -9.17 10.95 -6.55
N LYS A 56 -9.83 10.75 -5.39
CA LYS A 56 -10.17 9.42 -4.85
C LYS A 56 -10.94 8.51 -5.82
N PRO A 57 -12.05 8.92 -6.47
CA PRO A 57 -12.77 8.05 -7.41
C PRO A 57 -11.90 7.69 -8.63
N ILE A 58 -11.08 8.61 -9.14
CA ILE A 58 -10.17 8.36 -10.27
C ILE A 58 -9.12 7.32 -9.88
N LEU A 59 -8.51 7.47 -8.71
CA LEU A 59 -7.58 6.47 -8.17
C LEU A 59 -8.28 5.12 -7.95
N GLY A 60 -9.56 5.12 -7.58
CA GLY A 60 -10.38 3.91 -7.48
C GLY A 60 -10.60 3.21 -8.82
N LYS A 61 -10.93 3.97 -9.88
CA LYS A 61 -11.01 3.43 -11.26
C LYS A 61 -9.68 2.83 -11.69
N LEU A 62 -8.58 3.54 -11.43
CA LEU A 62 -7.23 3.08 -11.78
C LEU A 62 -6.83 1.82 -11.00
N MET A 63 -7.14 1.76 -9.70
CA MET A 63 -6.91 0.58 -8.87
C MET A 63 -7.63 -0.66 -9.42
N LYS A 64 -8.91 -0.52 -9.78
CA LYS A 64 -9.67 -1.60 -10.42
C LYS A 64 -9.05 -2.01 -11.76
N ALA A 65 -8.66 -1.04 -12.57
CA ALA A 65 -8.03 -1.28 -13.87
C ALA A 65 -6.66 -1.99 -13.77
N MET A 66 -5.96 -1.83 -12.65
CA MET A 66 -4.61 -2.36 -12.38
C MET A 66 -4.57 -3.81 -11.87
N GLY A 67 -5.72 -4.45 -11.61
CA GLY A 67 -5.79 -5.81 -11.07
C GLY A 67 -6.38 -5.88 -9.66
N GLY A 68 -6.58 -4.73 -9.00
CA GLY A 68 -7.21 -4.65 -7.69
C GLY A 68 -6.32 -4.03 -6.61
N PHE A 69 -6.72 -4.24 -5.36
CA PHE A 69 -6.06 -3.63 -4.21
C PHE A 69 -4.65 -4.18 -3.96
N GLN A 70 -4.40 -5.45 -4.26
CA GLN A 70 -3.08 -6.06 -4.04
C GLN A 70 -2.02 -5.44 -4.96
N GLU A 71 -2.21 -5.45 -6.27
CA GLU A 71 -1.27 -4.90 -7.26
C GLU A 71 -1.03 -3.40 -7.03
N TRP A 72 -2.08 -2.71 -6.58
CA TRP A 72 -1.99 -1.33 -6.13
C TRP A 72 -1.06 -1.19 -4.93
N MET A 73 -1.33 -1.93 -3.85
CA MET A 73 -0.55 -1.86 -2.62
C MET A 73 0.90 -2.31 -2.81
N GLU A 74 1.14 -3.34 -3.62
CA GLU A 74 2.49 -3.77 -4.00
C GLU A 74 3.21 -2.70 -4.82
N ALA A 75 2.52 -1.95 -5.68
CA ALA A 75 3.12 -0.80 -6.37
C ALA A 75 3.45 0.37 -5.42
N VAL A 76 2.68 0.52 -4.33
CA VAL A 76 2.88 1.58 -3.33
C VAL A 76 4.03 1.25 -2.38
N TYR A 77 3.98 0.07 -1.78
CA TYR A 77 4.78 -0.33 -0.63
C TYR A 77 5.81 -1.42 -0.95
N GLY A 78 5.82 -1.92 -2.20
CA GLY A 78 6.55 -3.13 -2.56
C GLY A 78 5.86 -4.38 -2.04
N ARG A 79 6.22 -5.54 -2.60
CA ARG A 79 5.65 -6.84 -2.20
C ARG A 79 5.80 -7.08 -0.69
N VAL A 80 7.02 -6.97 -0.16
CA VAL A 80 7.27 -7.15 1.27
C VAL A 80 6.52 -6.12 2.12
N GLY A 81 6.51 -4.84 1.72
CA GLY A 81 5.81 -3.80 2.47
C GLY A 81 4.29 -4.01 2.51
N TYR A 82 3.70 -4.48 1.41
CA TYR A 82 2.30 -4.91 1.39
C TYR A 82 2.05 -6.02 2.43
N TRP A 83 2.87 -7.07 2.42
CA TRP A 83 2.73 -8.19 3.38
C TRP A 83 2.96 -7.78 4.83
N MET A 84 3.86 -6.83 5.09
CA MET A 84 4.02 -6.23 6.43
C MET A 84 2.72 -5.57 6.92
N ILE A 85 2.01 -4.88 6.03
CA ILE A 85 0.73 -4.21 6.34
C ILE A 85 -0.40 -5.23 6.53
N VAL A 86 -0.56 -6.19 5.62
CA VAL A 86 -1.72 -7.10 5.63
C VAL A 86 -1.58 -8.29 6.59
N LYS A 87 -0.35 -8.72 6.91
CA LYS A 87 -0.11 -9.93 7.71
C LYS A 87 0.95 -9.76 8.79
N GLY A 88 2.09 -9.14 8.47
CA GLY A 88 3.24 -9.06 9.36
C GLY A 88 2.92 -8.41 10.71
N ARG A 89 2.20 -7.27 10.73
CA ARG A 89 1.80 -6.60 11.97
C ARG A 89 0.87 -7.45 12.83
N TYR A 90 -0.12 -8.10 12.22
CA TYR A 90 -1.06 -8.95 12.93
C TYR A 90 -0.36 -10.17 13.54
N GLN A 91 0.55 -10.80 12.79
CA GLN A 91 1.35 -11.92 13.29
C GLN A 91 2.28 -11.50 14.43
N ALA A 92 2.94 -10.35 14.31
CA ALA A 92 3.80 -9.82 15.36
C ALA A 92 3.02 -9.55 16.66
N LEU A 93 1.80 -9.00 16.55
CA LEU A 93 0.91 -8.80 17.70
C LEU A 93 0.51 -10.12 18.35
N LYS A 94 0.09 -11.11 17.55
CA LYS A 94 -0.32 -12.42 18.06
C LYS A 94 0.83 -13.12 18.80
N LEU A 95 2.04 -13.13 18.22
CA LEU A 95 3.22 -13.73 18.84
C LEU A 95 3.64 -12.99 20.11
N SER A 96 3.58 -11.66 20.09
CA SER A 96 3.83 -10.82 21.26
C SER A 96 2.91 -11.17 22.43
N GLN A 97 1.61 -11.37 22.17
CA GLN A 97 0.64 -11.73 23.21
C GLN A 97 0.88 -13.12 23.79
N ILE A 98 1.22 -14.10 22.95
CA ILE A 98 1.55 -15.46 23.39
C ILE A 98 2.79 -15.44 24.30
N ALA A 99 3.85 -14.75 23.87
CA ALA A 99 5.09 -14.67 24.64
C ALA A 99 4.91 -13.92 25.97
N GLN A 100 4.08 -12.88 26.00
CA GLN A 100 3.70 -12.21 27.25
C GLN A 100 2.94 -13.15 28.21
N GLY A 101 2.10 -14.05 27.67
CA GLY A 101 1.46 -15.12 28.45
C GLY A 101 2.43 -16.14 29.04
N TRP A 102 3.66 -16.21 28.52
CA TRP A 102 4.77 -16.98 29.06
C TRP A 102 5.73 -16.12 29.91
N GLU A 103 5.22 -15.02 30.47
CA GLU A 103 5.95 -14.08 31.31
C GLU A 103 7.13 -13.36 30.63
N ASN A 104 7.25 -13.44 29.30
CA ASN A 104 8.25 -12.68 28.55
C ASN A 104 7.81 -11.23 28.35
N ARG A 105 8.21 -10.37 29.28
CA ARG A 105 7.90 -8.93 29.26
C ARG A 105 8.57 -8.17 28.11
N LEU A 106 9.67 -8.68 27.54
CA LEU A 106 10.33 -8.06 26.39
C LEU A 106 9.50 -8.18 25.10
N ALA A 107 8.54 -9.10 25.08
CA ALA A 107 7.71 -9.34 23.90
C ALA A 107 6.72 -8.20 23.61
N THR A 108 6.45 -7.29 24.57
CA THR A 108 5.50 -6.18 24.41
C THR A 108 5.81 -5.28 23.20
N ASP A 109 7.10 -5.09 22.86
CA ASP A 109 7.50 -4.22 21.76
C ASP A 109 7.69 -4.94 20.42
N TRP A 110 7.55 -6.26 20.37
CA TRP A 110 7.70 -7.03 19.12
C TRP A 110 6.71 -6.58 18.03
N ALA A 111 5.50 -6.19 18.41
CA ALA A 111 4.50 -5.67 17.47
C ALA A 111 4.85 -4.27 16.90
N LYS A 112 5.84 -3.59 17.47
CA LYS A 112 6.35 -2.29 17.01
C LYS A 112 7.69 -2.42 16.26
N ASP A 113 8.39 -3.54 16.45
CA ASP A 113 9.65 -3.81 15.79
C ASP A 113 9.44 -4.06 14.29
N LEU A 114 9.88 -3.10 13.47
CA LEU A 114 9.76 -3.17 12.01
C LEU A 114 10.58 -4.32 11.40
N GLY A 115 11.72 -4.68 12.00
CA GLY A 115 12.54 -5.81 11.59
C GLY A 115 11.82 -7.13 11.81
N PHE A 116 11.20 -7.29 12.98
CA PHE A 116 10.40 -8.47 13.31
C PHE A 116 9.15 -8.58 12.43
N ILE A 117 8.42 -7.48 12.24
CA ILE A 117 7.27 -7.42 11.33
C ILE A 117 7.69 -7.80 9.90
N ARG A 118 8.83 -7.29 9.43
CA ARG A 118 9.38 -7.59 8.11
C ARG A 118 9.76 -9.06 7.97
N TYR A 119 10.42 -9.62 8.99
CA TYR A 119 10.78 -11.03 9.03
C TYR A 119 9.54 -11.92 8.88
N LEU A 120 8.50 -11.69 9.70
CA LEU A 120 7.25 -12.45 9.63
C LEU A 120 6.56 -12.31 8.27
N ALA A 121 6.55 -11.09 7.71
CA ALA A 121 5.99 -10.84 6.39
C ALA A 121 6.71 -11.63 5.27
N VAL A 122 8.04 -11.72 5.32
CA VAL A 122 8.82 -12.52 4.36
C VAL A 122 8.58 -14.02 4.57
N MET A 123 8.50 -14.48 5.81
CA MET A 123 8.20 -15.88 6.12
C MET A 123 6.83 -16.30 5.59
N GLU A 124 5.81 -15.46 5.79
CA GLU A 124 4.46 -15.70 5.27
C GLU A 124 4.43 -15.67 3.74
N LEU A 125 5.13 -14.69 3.14
CA LEU A 125 5.25 -14.59 1.68
C LEU A 125 5.87 -15.86 1.09
N ASN A 126 6.97 -16.34 1.67
CA ASN A 126 7.62 -17.58 1.24
C ASN A 126 6.66 -18.76 1.38
N ARG A 127 6.00 -18.90 2.53
CA ARG A 127 5.01 -19.96 2.78
C ARG A 127 3.90 -19.98 1.72
N SER A 128 3.36 -18.82 1.37
CA SER A 128 2.31 -18.70 0.34
C SER A 128 2.78 -19.07 -1.07
N GLY A 129 4.07 -18.88 -1.37
CA GLY A 129 4.68 -19.24 -2.65
C GLY A 129 4.96 -20.73 -2.82
N PHE A 130 5.05 -21.51 -1.73
CA PHE A 130 5.23 -22.97 -1.77
C PHE A 130 3.90 -23.75 -1.86
N SER A 131 2.77 -23.09 -1.64
CA SER A 131 1.42 -23.69 -1.69
C SER A 131 0.64 -23.36 -2.97
N SER A 132 1.33 -22.87 -4.01
CA SER A 132 0.77 -22.58 -5.35
C SER A 132 1.32 -23.53 -6.39
#